data_AF-A0A914X3F0-F1
#
_entry.id   AF-A0A914X3F0-F1
#
_cell.length_a   1.000
_cell.length_b   1.000
_cell.length_c   1.000
_cell.angle_alpha   90.00
_cell.angle_beta   90.00
_cell.angle_gamma   90.00
#
_symmetry.space_group_name_H-M   'P 1'
#
loop_
_entity.id
_entity.type
_entity.pdbx_description
1 polymer ?
#
loop_
_entity_poly.entity_id
_entity_poly.type
_entity_poly.pdbx_seq_one_letter_code
_entity_poly.pdbx_strand_id
1 'polypeptide(L)'
;MTVEDNGHLDYQIGGWTLAEYVAEECEISEDVAETLVSMFSEGKEVPFIARYRRNMTDNLEAEIVHQAFNAYKIARELKKSAANIVIKLEGVSIENREKEIVIAKIKQARTMAELNALYAPYKAESIRDHAALAKKLGLESVALAILRGESVSITSFIDSTKKGIRDAGEVKKGAISIICEKIMQQTITQEFIRTSSQVRDSTSANMFLISTKSRKAQQMDKNHKDILRYQKHFNYRKPVTQVSDYEILAIKRGEQNGILFSKIEIDKGMSKKFYEFARKNFGHRFHIKHNDIFEETLTMCYKYSEETIRSSVMRILLDRAQRKSVECFARNLRHLLLTPPLKNVPIAAIDPGYANGCKVALISESGDVLFTGKFQLNGDRIQQKQHHAF
;
A
#
# COMPACT_ATOMS: atom_id res chain seq x y z
N MET A 1 25.64 29.72 -13.86
CA MET A 1 25.73 29.52 -12.40
C MET A 1 25.00 28.24 -12.07
N THR A 2 25.79 27.21 -11.83
CA THR A 2 25.39 25.84 -11.50
C THR A 2 24.67 25.83 -10.15
N VAL A 3 23.48 25.23 -10.13
CA VAL A 3 22.72 24.97 -8.91
C VAL A 3 23.38 23.76 -8.25
N GLU A 4 24.19 24.02 -7.23
CA GLU A 4 24.70 22.99 -6.34
C GLU A 4 23.57 22.49 -5.43
N ASP A 5 23.39 21.18 -5.49
CA ASP A 5 22.44 20.35 -4.76
C ASP A 5 22.85 20.25 -3.29
N ASN A 6 22.54 21.28 -2.50
CA ASN A 6 22.77 21.27 -1.05
C ASN A 6 21.67 20.48 -0.32
N GLY A 7 21.84 19.15 -0.29
CA GLY A 7 20.95 18.16 0.33
C GLY A 7 20.82 18.20 1.87
N HIS A 8 20.86 19.37 2.50
CA HIS A 8 20.92 19.51 3.96
C HIS A 8 19.66 20.06 4.66
N LEU A 9 18.55 20.34 3.95
CA LEU A 9 17.43 21.09 4.54
C LEU A 9 16.08 20.36 4.73
N ASP A 10 15.91 19.10 4.30
CA ASP A 10 14.56 18.51 4.17
C ASP A 10 14.14 17.45 5.21
N TYR A 11 14.89 17.23 6.31
CA TYR A 11 14.56 16.18 7.31
C TYR A 11 14.30 16.68 8.74
N GLN A 12 14.03 17.98 8.94
CA GLN A 12 13.74 18.55 10.27
C GLN A 12 12.26 18.45 10.71
N ILE A 13 11.43 17.67 10.01
CA ILE A 13 10.09 17.38 10.48
C ILE A 13 10.15 16.12 11.32
N GLY A 14 10.14 16.27 12.64
CA GLY A 14 9.96 15.15 13.56
C GLY A 14 10.47 15.44 14.97
N GLY A 15 9.88 14.80 15.97
CA GLY A 15 10.37 14.84 17.36
C GLY A 15 11.48 13.82 17.63
N TRP A 16 12.13 13.35 16.56
CA TRP A 16 13.15 12.31 16.59
C TRP A 16 14.11 12.42 15.40
N THR A 17 15.34 11.91 15.55
CA THR A 17 16.38 11.94 14.52
C THR A 17 16.45 10.64 13.72
N LEU A 18 17.04 10.69 12.51
CA LEU A 18 17.23 9.45 11.73
C LEU A 18 18.13 8.45 12.49
N ALA A 19 19.11 8.95 13.25
CA ALA A 19 20.01 8.15 14.05
C ALA A 19 19.29 7.45 15.21
N GLU A 20 18.45 8.16 15.97
CA GLU A 20 17.61 7.58 17.03
C GLU A 20 16.76 6.41 16.49
N TYR A 21 16.11 6.58 15.33
CA TYR A 21 15.30 5.53 14.72
C TYR A 21 16.15 4.32 14.30
N VAL A 22 17.32 4.55 13.72
CA VAL A 22 18.23 3.46 13.31
C VAL A 22 18.82 2.74 14.52
N ALA A 23 19.16 3.47 15.59
CA ALA A 23 19.64 2.91 16.85
C ALA A 23 18.60 1.98 17.49
N GLU A 24 17.35 2.44 17.60
CA GLU A 24 16.22 1.68 18.13
C GLU A 24 15.94 0.41 17.30
N GLU A 25 15.83 0.53 15.97
CA GLU A 25 15.45 -0.60 15.11
C GLU A 25 16.55 -1.65 14.92
N CYS A 26 17.82 -1.27 15.08
CA CYS A 26 18.96 -2.17 14.89
C CYS A 26 19.66 -2.57 16.19
N GLU A 27 19.17 -2.10 17.35
CA GLU A 27 19.75 -2.35 18.68
C GLU A 27 21.25 -1.99 18.75
N ILE A 28 21.62 -0.85 18.17
CA ILE A 28 22.99 -0.31 18.17
C ILE A 28 23.07 0.99 18.97
N SER A 29 24.27 1.41 19.37
CA SER A 29 24.45 2.70 20.05
C SER A 29 24.14 3.88 19.14
N GLU A 30 23.67 4.97 19.72
CA GLU A 30 23.31 6.18 18.99
C GLU A 30 24.52 6.79 18.25
N ASP A 31 25.71 6.81 18.86
CA ASP A 31 26.96 7.26 18.22
C ASP A 31 27.29 6.47 16.94
N VAL A 32 27.06 5.15 16.97
CA VAL A 32 27.28 4.28 15.80
C VAL A 32 26.19 4.52 14.76
N ALA A 33 24.94 4.71 15.17
CA ALA A 33 23.84 5.05 14.28
C ALA A 33 24.05 6.41 13.59
N GLU A 34 24.51 7.44 14.31
CA GLU A 34 24.86 8.75 13.74
C GLU A 34 25.96 8.62 12.69
N THR A 35 27.01 7.86 13.01
CA THR A 35 28.11 7.59 12.08
C THR A 35 27.61 6.90 10.81
N LEU A 36 26.78 5.87 10.95
CA LEU A 36 26.18 5.16 9.82
C LEU A 36 25.27 6.06 8.99
N VAL A 37 24.39 6.85 9.63
CA VAL A 37 23.48 7.79 8.96
C VAL A 37 24.27 8.85 8.18
N SER A 38 25.34 9.42 8.75
CA SER A 38 26.22 10.36 8.04
C SER A 38 26.79 9.69 6.79
N MET A 39 27.35 8.49 6.93
CA MET A 39 27.93 7.76 5.80
C MET A 39 26.90 7.44 4.71
N PHE A 40 25.68 7.04 5.08
CA PHE A 40 24.60 6.79 4.12
C PHE A 40 24.11 8.08 3.45
N SER A 41 24.09 9.20 4.16
CA SER A 41 23.72 10.51 3.60
C SER A 41 24.75 11.01 2.58
N GLU A 42 26.03 10.72 2.81
CA GLU A 42 27.13 10.96 1.88
C GLU A 42 27.16 9.96 0.70
N GLY A 43 26.21 9.02 0.64
CA GLY A 43 26.10 8.04 -0.44
C GLY A 43 27.09 6.86 -0.36
N LYS A 44 27.74 6.64 0.79
CA LYS A 44 28.63 5.49 0.97
C LYS A 44 27.83 4.18 0.99
N GLU A 45 28.27 3.20 0.20
CA GLU A 45 27.59 1.92 0.08
C GLU A 45 27.88 0.98 1.27
N VAL A 46 26.92 0.10 1.58
CA VAL A 46 27.05 -0.92 2.65
C VAL A 46 28.34 -1.75 2.52
N PRO A 47 28.76 -2.27 1.34
CA PRO A 47 30.01 -3.03 1.24
C PRO A 47 31.26 -2.21 1.55
N PHE A 48 31.25 -0.92 1.21
CA PHE A 48 32.35 -0.02 1.52
C PHE A 48 32.47 0.20 3.04
N ILE A 49 31.35 0.47 3.70
CA ILE A 49 31.30 0.68 5.14
C ILE A 49 31.73 -0.59 5.89
N ALA A 50 31.12 -1.74 5.55
CA ALA A 50 31.40 -3.02 6.18
C ALA A 50 32.86 -3.50 6.00
N ARG A 51 33.54 -3.05 4.94
CA ARG A 51 34.93 -3.44 4.65
C ARG A 51 35.97 -2.45 5.18
N TYR A 52 35.73 -1.14 5.03
CA TYR A 52 36.75 -0.10 5.24
C TYR A 52 36.45 0.85 6.40
N ARG A 53 35.28 0.73 7.04
CA ARG A 53 34.85 1.61 8.14
C ARG A 53 34.42 0.86 9.40
N ARG A 54 34.75 -0.43 9.52
CA ARG A 54 34.46 -1.27 10.70
C ARG A 54 34.81 -0.62 12.02
N ASN A 55 36.00 -0.03 12.13
CA ASN A 55 36.47 0.59 13.36
C ASN A 55 35.63 1.81 13.78
N MET A 56 34.97 2.47 12.82
CA MET A 56 34.09 3.62 13.06
C MET A 56 32.65 3.20 13.36
N THR A 57 32.31 1.93 13.12
CA THR A 57 30.97 1.37 13.30
C THR A 57 31.01 0.23 14.31
N ASP A 58 31.85 0.31 15.34
CA ASP A 58 32.03 -0.71 16.39
C ASP A 58 32.14 -2.17 15.89
N ASN A 59 32.86 -2.37 14.78
CA ASN A 59 33.07 -3.66 14.14
C ASN A 59 31.79 -4.43 13.74
N LEU A 60 30.68 -3.72 13.52
CA LEU A 60 29.42 -4.32 13.08
C LEU A 60 29.59 -5.24 11.87
N GLU A 61 28.83 -6.34 11.89
CA GLU A 61 28.75 -7.27 10.78
C GLU A 61 28.05 -6.63 9.57
N ALA A 62 28.39 -7.10 8.36
CA ALA A 62 27.82 -6.55 7.12
C ALA A 62 26.29 -6.66 7.07
N GLU A 63 25.72 -7.66 7.74
CA GLU A 63 24.28 -7.84 7.86
C GLU A 63 23.63 -6.72 8.70
N ILE A 64 24.22 -6.35 9.84
CA ILE A 64 23.72 -5.26 10.70
C ILE A 64 23.86 -3.91 9.97
N VAL A 65 24.97 -3.67 9.28
CA VAL A 65 25.14 -2.45 8.45
C VAL A 65 24.06 -2.38 7.35
N HIS A 66 23.69 -3.52 6.77
CA HIS A 66 22.61 -3.58 5.78
C HIS A 66 21.23 -3.33 6.40
N GLN A 67 20.96 -3.88 7.60
CA GLN A 67 19.74 -3.61 8.36
C GLN A 67 19.62 -2.12 8.70
N ALA A 68 20.69 -1.51 9.19
CA ALA A 68 20.77 -0.08 9.48
C ALA A 68 20.50 0.79 8.23
N PHE A 69 21.01 0.38 7.06
CA PHE A 69 20.72 1.08 5.81
C PHE A 69 19.23 1.01 5.41
N ASN A 70 18.58 -0.13 5.65
CA ASN A 70 17.15 -0.28 5.40
C ASN A 70 16.33 0.55 6.40
N ALA A 71 16.68 0.54 7.69
CA ALA A 71 16.06 1.38 8.72
C ALA A 71 16.20 2.87 8.37
N TYR A 72 17.39 3.30 7.94
CA TYR A 72 17.65 4.66 7.45
C TYR A 72 16.72 5.05 6.29
N LYS A 73 16.54 4.17 5.29
CA LYS A 73 15.62 4.43 4.18
C LYS A 73 14.17 4.54 4.63
N ILE A 74 13.74 3.67 5.54
CA ILE A 74 12.39 3.70 6.12
C ILE A 74 12.18 5.03 6.85
N ALA A 75 13.10 5.40 7.73
CA ALA A 75 13.07 6.66 8.48
C ALA A 75 12.97 7.87 7.55
N ARG A 76 13.75 7.89 6.47
CA ARG A 76 13.74 8.95 5.45
C ARG A 76 12.39 9.08 4.75
N GLU A 77 11.81 7.95 4.34
CA GLU A 77 10.48 7.92 3.70
C GLU A 77 9.35 8.27 4.69
N LEU A 78 9.47 7.89 5.96
CA LEU A 78 8.55 8.31 7.03
C LEU A 78 8.56 9.82 7.19
N LYS A 79 9.75 10.44 7.34
CA LYS A 79 9.88 11.89 7.47
C LYS A 79 9.35 12.63 6.24
N LYS A 80 9.66 12.16 5.04
CA LYS A 80 9.13 12.70 3.78
C LYS A 80 7.60 12.59 3.70
N SER A 81 7.04 11.46 4.11
CA SER A 81 5.59 11.24 4.12
C SER A 81 4.90 12.12 5.17
N ALA A 82 5.49 12.25 6.36
CA ALA A 82 5.03 13.16 7.40
C ALA A 82 5.01 14.62 6.91
N ALA A 83 6.08 15.07 6.24
CA ALA A 83 6.16 16.39 5.63
C ALA A 83 5.01 16.65 4.63
N ASN A 84 4.81 15.72 3.70
CA ASN A 84 3.74 15.80 2.70
C ASN A 84 2.35 15.81 3.33
N ILE A 85 2.15 15.05 4.40
CA ILE A 85 0.89 15.04 5.15
C ILE A 85 0.66 16.40 5.82
N VAL A 86 1.68 16.98 6.45
CA VAL A 86 1.59 18.31 7.08
C VAL A 86 1.18 19.37 6.06
N ILE A 87 1.83 19.40 4.90
CA ILE A 87 1.47 20.32 3.79
C ILE A 87 0.00 20.13 3.37
N LYS A 88 -0.46 18.87 3.24
CA LYS A 88 -1.86 18.59 2.91
C LYS A 88 -2.83 19.09 4.00
N LEU A 89 -2.47 18.94 5.27
CA LEU A 89 -3.27 19.41 6.39
C LEU A 89 -3.37 20.94 6.46
N GLU A 90 -2.38 21.68 5.96
CA GLU A 90 -2.47 23.14 5.85
C GLU A 90 -3.67 23.56 5.00
N GLY A 91 -3.91 22.86 3.88
CA GLY A 91 -5.04 23.09 2.97
C GLY A 91 -6.41 22.60 3.47
N VAL A 92 -6.47 21.89 4.60
CA VAL A 92 -7.74 21.39 5.17
C VAL A 92 -8.35 22.44 6.10
N SER A 93 -9.65 22.72 5.91
CA SER A 93 -10.46 23.58 6.80
C SER A 93 -10.83 22.84 8.10
N ILE A 94 -9.92 22.82 9.08
CA ILE A 94 -10.15 22.39 10.46
C ILE A 94 -9.68 23.47 11.43
N GLU A 95 -10.14 23.43 12.69
CA GLU A 95 -9.72 24.38 13.72
C GLU A 95 -8.20 24.37 13.93
N ASN A 96 -7.59 25.55 14.12
CA ASN A 96 -6.14 25.70 14.26
C ASN A 96 -5.57 24.85 15.41
N ARG A 97 -6.29 24.77 16.55
CA ARG A 97 -5.85 23.98 17.71
C ARG A 97 -5.84 22.47 17.41
N GLU A 98 -6.86 21.96 16.71
CA GLU A 98 -6.88 20.55 16.29
C GLU A 98 -5.74 20.27 15.30
N LYS A 99 -5.51 21.20 14.36
CA LYS A 99 -4.44 21.11 13.37
C LYS A 99 -3.07 21.01 14.05
N GLU A 100 -2.78 21.85 15.05
CA GLU A 100 -1.54 21.82 15.82
C GLU A 100 -1.32 20.48 16.54
N ILE A 101 -2.35 19.95 17.20
CA ILE A 101 -2.27 18.66 17.92
C ILE A 101 -1.97 17.51 16.96
N VAL A 102 -2.64 17.49 15.81
CA VAL A 102 -2.46 16.43 14.80
C VAL A 102 -1.08 16.52 14.17
N ILE A 103 -0.61 17.73 13.84
CA ILE A 103 0.76 17.95 13.33
C ILE A 103 1.79 17.48 14.36
N ALA A 104 1.61 17.77 15.65
CA ALA A 104 2.50 17.28 16.70
C ALA A 104 2.56 15.75 16.76
N LYS A 105 1.41 15.07 16.65
CA LYS A 105 1.35 13.60 16.60
C LYS A 105 2.01 13.02 15.34
N ILE A 106 1.80 13.66 14.19
CA ILE A 106 2.42 13.25 12.91
C ILE A 106 3.94 13.36 12.99
N LYS A 107 4.47 14.40 13.64
CA LYS A 107 5.91 14.57 13.88
C LYS A 107 6.49 13.49 14.80
N GLN A 108 5.68 12.82 15.60
CA GLN A 108 6.13 11.77 16.54
C GLN A 108 5.89 10.35 16.02
N ALA A 109 5.11 10.17 14.95
CA ALA A 109 4.81 8.85 14.41
C ALA A 109 6.09 8.11 13.99
N ARG A 110 6.21 6.86 14.44
CA ARG A 110 7.36 5.97 14.18
C ARG A 110 7.07 4.98 13.06
N THR A 111 5.81 4.84 12.63
CA THR A 111 5.44 3.90 11.56
C THR A 111 4.57 4.53 10.49
N MET A 112 4.63 3.95 9.28
CA MET A 112 3.78 4.38 8.16
C MET A 112 2.31 4.10 8.44
N ALA A 113 2.04 3.06 9.26
CA ALA A 113 0.69 2.74 9.71
C ALA A 113 0.14 3.85 10.63
N GLU A 114 0.92 4.32 11.60
CA GLU A 114 0.56 5.45 12.46
C GLU A 114 0.32 6.73 11.68
N LEU A 115 1.24 7.10 10.77
CA LEU A 115 1.07 8.26 9.90
C LEU A 115 -0.23 8.19 9.09
N ASN A 116 -0.49 7.04 8.49
CA ASN A 116 -1.72 6.83 7.74
C ASN A 116 -2.95 6.87 8.64
N ALA A 117 -2.89 6.36 9.87
CA ALA A 117 -4.02 6.40 10.81
C ALA A 117 -4.33 7.84 11.26
N LEU A 118 -3.29 8.65 11.50
CA LEU A 118 -3.43 10.06 11.86
C LEU A 118 -3.99 10.89 10.70
N TYR A 119 -3.60 10.59 9.45
CA TYR A 119 -4.01 11.34 8.27
C TYR A 119 -5.27 10.83 7.55
N ALA A 120 -5.56 9.52 7.59
CA ALA A 120 -6.73 8.87 6.97
C ALA A 120 -8.03 9.68 7.11
N PRO A 121 -8.37 10.14 8.33
CA PRO A 121 -9.16 11.32 8.54
C PRO A 121 -9.38 12.35 7.41
N TYR A 122 -8.33 13.02 6.96
CA TYR A 122 -8.35 14.29 6.24
C TYR A 122 -8.14 14.11 4.72
N LYS A 123 -8.36 12.91 4.16
CA LYS A 123 -8.27 12.64 2.71
C LYS A 123 -9.53 13.13 1.96
N ALA A 124 -9.35 13.74 0.78
CA ALA A 124 -10.31 14.59 0.05
C ALA A 124 -11.63 13.98 -0.51
N GLU A 125 -12.03 12.77 -0.11
CA GLU A 125 -13.43 12.29 -0.25
C GLU A 125 -13.79 11.41 0.96
N SER A 126 -13.39 11.88 2.13
CA SER A 126 -13.55 11.15 3.39
C SER A 126 -14.95 11.36 3.94
N ILE A 127 -15.40 10.42 4.75
CA ILE A 127 -16.52 10.65 5.69
C ILE A 127 -16.37 11.97 6.45
N ARG A 128 -15.11 12.38 6.71
CA ARG A 128 -14.78 13.66 7.32
C ARG A 128 -15.12 14.86 6.45
N ASP A 129 -15.11 14.77 5.12
CA ASP A 129 -15.50 15.88 4.26
C ASP A 129 -17.01 16.11 4.33
N HIS A 130 -17.79 15.03 4.29
CA HIS A 130 -19.25 15.11 4.49
C HIS A 130 -19.60 15.57 5.91
N ALA A 131 -18.92 15.06 6.93
CA ALA A 131 -19.12 15.47 8.31
C ALA A 131 -18.67 16.93 8.55
N ALA A 132 -17.53 17.36 7.99
CA ALA A 132 -17.04 18.73 8.11
C ALA A 132 -17.99 19.72 7.42
N LEU A 133 -18.52 19.36 6.24
CA LEU A 133 -19.56 20.17 5.58
C LEU A 133 -20.80 20.29 6.48
N ALA A 134 -21.27 19.19 7.06
CA ALA A 134 -22.40 19.20 7.97
C ALA A 134 -22.13 20.03 9.25
N LYS A 135 -20.91 19.99 9.81
CA LYS A 135 -20.51 20.84 10.95
C LYS A 135 -20.52 22.32 10.58
N LYS A 136 -20.00 22.69 9.40
CA LYS A 136 -20.06 24.06 8.87
C LYS A 136 -21.50 24.56 8.68
N LEU A 137 -22.45 23.66 8.46
CA LEU A 137 -23.88 23.96 8.39
C LEU A 137 -24.56 24.02 9.76
N GLY A 138 -23.81 23.89 10.86
CA GLY A 138 -24.33 24.00 12.23
C GLY A 138 -24.97 22.73 12.79
N LEU A 139 -24.80 21.58 12.12
CA LEU A 139 -25.46 20.31 12.50
C LEU A 139 -24.73 19.54 13.61
N GLU A 140 -23.59 20.04 14.11
CA GLU A 140 -22.83 19.33 15.14
C GLU A 140 -23.60 19.22 16.46
N SER A 141 -24.30 20.27 16.87
CA SER A 141 -25.11 20.26 18.09
C SER A 141 -26.20 19.19 18.03
N VAL A 142 -26.85 19.04 16.88
CA VAL A 142 -27.87 18.01 16.60
C VAL A 142 -27.27 16.61 16.70
N ALA A 143 -26.16 16.37 15.99
CA ALA A 143 -25.51 15.07 15.97
C ALA A 143 -25.04 14.64 17.36
N LEU A 144 -24.48 15.58 18.15
CA LEU A 144 -24.03 15.31 19.52
C LEU A 144 -25.19 15.08 20.49
N ALA A 145 -26.30 15.83 20.35
CA ALA A 145 -27.50 15.61 21.15
C ALA A 145 -28.11 14.23 20.89
N ILE A 146 -28.20 13.81 19.62
CA ILE A 146 -28.64 12.45 19.25
C ILE A 146 -27.72 11.39 19.86
N LEU A 147 -26.40 11.59 19.83
CA LEU A 147 -25.42 10.68 20.44
C LEU A 147 -25.48 10.62 21.97
N ARG A 148 -26.10 11.61 22.63
CA ARG A 148 -26.36 11.62 24.08
C ARG A 148 -27.73 11.03 24.45
N GLY A 149 -28.49 10.53 23.47
CA GLY A 149 -29.81 9.95 23.69
C GLY A 149 -30.91 11.00 23.83
N GLU A 150 -30.67 12.24 23.40
CA GLU A 150 -31.67 13.30 23.44
C GLU A 150 -32.66 13.16 22.26
N SER A 151 -33.93 13.47 22.52
CA SER A 151 -34.93 13.64 21.47
C SER A 151 -34.75 15.03 20.85
N VAL A 152 -34.44 15.09 19.56
CA VAL A 152 -34.14 16.33 18.83
C VAL A 152 -35.12 16.47 17.68
N SER A 153 -35.64 17.68 17.44
CA SER A 153 -36.47 17.93 16.26
C SER A 153 -35.58 18.23 15.05
N ILE A 154 -35.51 17.34 14.08
CA ILE A 154 -34.72 17.57 12.84
C ILE A 154 -35.21 18.81 12.08
N THR A 155 -36.52 19.07 12.15
CA THR A 155 -37.14 20.20 11.44
C THR A 155 -36.70 21.57 11.94
N SER A 156 -36.21 21.70 13.19
CA SER A 156 -35.75 22.99 13.72
C SER A 156 -34.42 23.46 13.14
N PHE A 157 -33.75 22.63 12.34
CA PHE A 157 -32.45 22.93 11.72
C PHE A 157 -32.57 23.09 10.20
N ILE A 158 -33.79 23.12 9.65
CA ILE A 158 -34.04 23.34 8.24
C ILE A 158 -33.85 24.83 7.91
N ASP A 159 -33.03 25.10 6.91
CA ASP A 159 -32.86 26.42 6.30
C ASP A 159 -32.97 26.26 4.79
N SER A 160 -34.14 26.59 4.23
CA SER A 160 -34.45 26.43 2.81
C SER A 160 -33.52 27.22 1.89
N THR A 161 -32.80 28.22 2.42
CA THR A 161 -31.85 29.04 1.67
C THR A 161 -30.45 28.41 1.59
N LYS A 162 -30.13 27.43 2.44
CA LYS A 162 -28.79 26.82 2.53
C LYS A 162 -28.78 25.38 2.04
N LYS A 163 -28.09 25.15 0.92
CA LYS A 163 -27.85 23.80 0.37
C LYS A 163 -27.17 22.91 1.42
N GLY A 164 -27.73 21.72 1.67
CA GLY A 164 -27.25 20.77 2.67
C GLY A 164 -28.08 20.75 3.96
N ILE A 165 -29.02 21.69 4.13
CA ILE A 165 -30.02 21.72 5.20
C ILE A 165 -31.39 22.24 4.71
N ARG A 166 -31.70 22.14 3.40
CA ARG A 166 -32.92 22.72 2.81
C ARG A 166 -34.20 22.01 3.21
N ASP A 167 -34.07 20.75 3.61
CA ASP A 167 -35.16 19.89 4.04
C ASP A 167 -34.68 18.93 5.14
N ALA A 168 -35.64 18.24 5.76
CA ALA A 168 -35.37 17.30 6.86
C ALA A 168 -34.43 16.16 6.43
N GLY A 169 -34.47 15.75 5.16
CA GLY A 169 -33.62 14.69 4.63
C GLY A 169 -32.16 15.13 4.50
N GLU A 170 -31.90 16.35 4.05
CA GLU A 170 -30.55 16.93 4.00
C GLU A 170 -29.98 17.10 5.42
N VAL A 171 -30.77 17.65 6.36
CA VAL A 171 -30.38 17.77 7.77
C VAL A 171 -30.05 16.40 8.37
N LYS A 172 -30.92 15.41 8.15
CA LYS A 172 -30.72 14.03 8.62
C LYS A 172 -29.42 13.43 8.07
N LYS A 173 -29.16 13.55 6.76
CA LYS A 173 -27.92 13.06 6.13
C LYS A 173 -26.67 13.72 6.70
N GLY A 174 -26.75 15.03 6.97
CA GLY A 174 -25.67 15.77 7.62
C GLY A 174 -25.41 15.26 9.04
N ALA A 175 -26.46 15.09 9.85
CA ALA A 175 -26.35 14.52 11.19
C ALA A 175 -25.76 13.10 11.15
N ILE A 176 -26.26 12.22 10.27
CA ILE A 176 -25.72 10.85 10.06
C ILE A 176 -24.24 10.90 9.74
N SER A 177 -23.80 11.81 8.87
CA SER A 177 -22.39 11.91 8.48
C SER A 177 -21.48 12.24 9.67
N ILE A 178 -21.90 13.17 10.54
CA ILE A 178 -21.17 13.53 11.77
C ILE A 178 -21.17 12.37 12.77
N ILE A 179 -22.32 11.73 12.99
CA ILE A 179 -22.43 10.60 13.92
C ILE A 179 -21.56 9.43 13.43
N CYS A 180 -21.62 9.14 12.12
CA CYS A 180 -20.81 8.11 11.49
C CYS A 180 -19.31 8.41 11.66
N GLU A 181 -18.88 9.66 11.43
CA GLU A 181 -17.51 10.08 11.69
C GLU A 181 -17.10 9.79 13.15
N LYS A 182 -17.93 10.19 14.12
CA LYS A 182 -17.64 9.98 15.55
C LYS A 182 -17.56 8.50 15.92
N ILE A 183 -18.46 7.66 15.40
CA ILE A 183 -18.44 6.20 15.63
C ILE A 183 -17.21 5.57 14.99
N MET A 184 -16.88 5.93 13.74
CA MET A 184 -15.72 5.42 13.04
C MET A 184 -14.41 5.77 13.76
N GLN A 185 -14.32 6.94 14.40
CA GLN A 185 -13.12 7.36 15.16
C GLN A 185 -12.95 6.66 16.51
N GLN A 186 -13.94 5.93 17.01
CA GLN A 186 -13.82 5.21 18.28
C GLN A 186 -12.78 4.11 18.19
N THR A 187 -11.94 3.99 19.22
CA THR A 187 -10.90 2.94 19.32
C THR A 187 -11.49 1.55 19.14
N ILE A 188 -12.67 1.28 19.71
CA ILE A 188 -13.35 0.00 19.57
C ILE A 188 -13.74 -0.32 18.11
N THR A 189 -14.11 0.69 17.33
CA THR A 189 -14.47 0.54 15.90
C THR A 189 -13.22 0.30 15.06
N GLN A 190 -12.16 1.08 15.32
CA GLN A 190 -10.86 0.90 14.67
C GLN A 190 -10.27 -0.48 14.96
N GLU A 191 -10.41 -0.96 16.19
CA GLU A 191 -9.97 -2.30 16.58
C GLU A 191 -10.79 -3.41 15.91
N PHE A 192 -12.12 -3.24 15.79
CA PHE A 192 -12.96 -4.14 15.00
C PHE A 192 -12.49 -4.23 13.55
N ILE A 193 -12.22 -3.08 12.91
CA ILE A 193 -11.73 -3.02 11.52
C ILE A 193 -10.36 -3.71 11.41
N ARG A 194 -9.44 -3.42 12.34
CA ARG A 194 -8.08 -3.97 12.36
C ARG A 194 -8.10 -5.49 12.49
N THR A 195 -8.85 -6.02 13.45
CA THR A 195 -8.99 -7.46 13.69
C THR A 195 -9.68 -8.16 12.52
N SER A 196 -10.72 -7.54 11.96
CA SER A 196 -11.42 -8.05 10.77
C SER A 196 -10.55 -8.03 9.50
N SER A 197 -9.50 -7.20 9.45
CA SER A 197 -8.57 -7.12 8.31
C SER A 197 -7.44 -8.14 8.38
N GLN A 198 -7.30 -8.90 9.47
CA GLN A 198 -6.23 -9.89 9.60
C GLN A 198 -6.47 -11.09 8.69
N VAL A 199 -5.48 -11.43 7.87
CA VAL A 199 -5.49 -12.65 7.04
C VAL A 199 -4.93 -13.80 7.88
N ARG A 200 -5.73 -14.34 8.80
CA ARG A 200 -5.39 -15.49 9.65
C ARG A 200 -6.36 -16.65 9.40
N ASP A 201 -5.89 -17.88 9.57
CA ASP A 201 -6.59 -19.12 9.19
C ASP A 201 -7.94 -19.32 9.90
N SER A 202 -8.11 -18.80 11.12
CA SER A 202 -9.33 -19.01 11.93
C SER A 202 -10.26 -17.79 12.05
N THR A 203 -9.80 -16.60 11.62
CA THR A 203 -10.51 -15.32 11.85
C THR A 203 -10.95 -14.63 10.58
N SER A 204 -10.41 -15.04 9.43
CA SER A 204 -10.87 -14.55 8.14
C SER A 204 -12.30 -15.03 7.93
N ALA A 205 -13.29 -14.18 8.21
CA ALA A 205 -14.59 -14.30 7.56
C ALA A 205 -14.35 -14.58 6.07
N ASN A 206 -15.21 -15.39 5.44
CA ASN A 206 -15.05 -15.85 4.06
C ASN A 206 -14.77 -14.67 3.10
N MET A 207 -13.49 -14.34 2.91
CA MET A 207 -13.01 -13.25 2.07
C MET A 207 -12.34 -13.88 0.87
N PHE A 208 -12.63 -13.33 -0.30
CA PHE A 208 -12.13 -13.85 -1.56
C PHE A 208 -11.42 -12.76 -2.33
N LEU A 209 -10.23 -13.07 -2.84
CA LEU A 209 -9.67 -12.27 -3.91
C LEU A 209 -10.44 -12.64 -5.18
N ILE A 210 -11.06 -11.64 -5.79
CA ILE A 210 -11.67 -11.81 -7.11
C ILE A 210 -10.93 -10.98 -8.14
N SER A 211 -10.83 -11.51 -9.35
CA SER A 211 -10.30 -10.80 -10.50
C SER A 211 -11.18 -11.06 -11.72
N THR A 212 -11.46 -9.99 -12.46
CA THR A 212 -12.27 -10.00 -13.68
C THR A 212 -11.60 -9.26 -14.82
N LYS A 213 -12.10 -9.47 -16.03
CA LYS A 213 -11.69 -8.70 -17.21
C LYS A 213 -12.08 -7.23 -17.01
N SER A 214 -11.13 -6.32 -17.20
CA SER A 214 -11.37 -4.88 -17.08
C SER A 214 -12.32 -4.38 -18.17
N ARG A 215 -12.99 -3.23 -17.95
CA ARG A 215 -13.82 -2.58 -18.98
C ARG A 215 -13.03 -2.27 -20.26
N LYS A 216 -11.76 -1.84 -20.12
CA LYS A 216 -10.88 -1.56 -21.24
C LYS A 216 -10.58 -2.83 -22.06
N ALA A 217 -10.28 -3.92 -21.37
CA ALA A 217 -9.99 -5.19 -22.02
C ALA A 217 -11.23 -5.86 -22.65
N GLN A 218 -12.45 -5.55 -22.20
CA GLN A 218 -13.67 -6.04 -22.84
C GLN A 218 -13.80 -5.59 -24.30
N GLN A 219 -13.21 -4.44 -24.65
CA GLN A 219 -13.23 -3.88 -26.01
C GLN A 219 -12.04 -4.35 -26.87
N MET A 220 -11.07 -5.07 -26.28
CA MET A 220 -9.93 -5.61 -27.01
C MET A 220 -10.29 -6.92 -27.72
N ASP A 221 -9.58 -7.22 -28.81
CA ASP A 221 -9.65 -8.50 -29.51
C ASP A 221 -9.41 -9.66 -28.52
N LYS A 222 -10.25 -10.70 -28.62
CA LYS A 222 -10.13 -11.93 -27.82
C LYS A 222 -8.80 -12.65 -28.06
N ASN A 223 -8.21 -12.49 -29.25
CA ASN A 223 -6.93 -13.09 -29.62
C ASN A 223 -5.71 -12.21 -29.28
N HIS A 224 -5.93 -11.04 -28.69
CA HIS A 224 -4.83 -10.18 -28.28
C HIS A 224 -3.94 -10.91 -27.26
N LYS A 225 -2.62 -10.83 -27.45
CA LYS A 225 -1.61 -11.57 -26.65
C LYS A 225 -1.81 -11.40 -25.14
N ASP A 226 -2.10 -10.19 -24.69
CA ASP A 226 -2.35 -9.93 -23.26
C ASP A 226 -3.69 -10.50 -22.77
N ILE A 227 -4.71 -10.55 -23.62
CA ILE A 227 -5.99 -11.20 -23.26
C ILE A 227 -5.77 -12.70 -23.03
N LEU A 228 -5.04 -13.37 -23.92
CA LEU A 228 -4.68 -14.78 -23.77
C LEU A 228 -3.79 -15.00 -22.52
N ARG A 229 -2.83 -14.11 -22.28
CA ARG A 229 -1.90 -14.19 -21.13
C ARG A 229 -2.63 -14.18 -19.78
N TYR A 230 -3.67 -13.36 -19.65
CA TYR A 230 -4.39 -13.17 -18.38
C TYR A 230 -5.72 -13.94 -18.32
N GLN A 231 -6.03 -14.78 -19.31
CA GLN A 231 -7.33 -15.45 -19.45
C GLN A 231 -7.75 -16.25 -18.20
N LYS A 232 -6.79 -16.95 -17.56
CA LYS A 232 -7.04 -17.71 -16.32
C LYS A 232 -7.46 -16.86 -15.12
N HIS A 233 -7.33 -15.53 -15.22
CA HIS A 233 -7.64 -14.58 -14.16
C HIS A 233 -8.92 -13.77 -14.41
N PHE A 234 -9.70 -14.04 -15.47
CA PHE A 234 -10.95 -13.32 -15.77
C PHE A 234 -12.16 -13.75 -14.94
N ASN A 235 -12.15 -14.98 -14.42
CA ASN A 235 -13.18 -15.49 -13.51
C ASN A 235 -12.50 -16.03 -12.25
N TYR A 236 -11.53 -15.27 -11.75
CA TYR A 236 -10.75 -15.67 -10.60
C TYR A 236 -11.54 -15.39 -9.32
N ARG A 237 -11.69 -16.40 -8.47
CA ARG A 237 -12.23 -16.27 -7.12
C ARG A 237 -11.57 -17.30 -6.22
N LYS A 238 -10.82 -16.85 -5.22
CA LYS A 238 -10.10 -17.75 -4.31
C LYS A 238 -10.08 -17.18 -2.89
N PRO A 239 -10.23 -18.01 -1.84
CA PRO A 239 -10.09 -17.56 -0.47
C PRO A 239 -8.76 -16.83 -0.26
N VAL A 240 -8.77 -15.66 0.39
CA VAL A 240 -7.57 -14.83 0.57
C VAL A 240 -6.41 -15.57 1.26
N THR A 241 -6.72 -16.55 2.12
CA THR A 241 -5.75 -17.41 2.81
C THR A 241 -5.06 -18.41 1.88
N GLN A 242 -5.67 -18.73 0.74
CA GLN A 242 -5.17 -19.73 -0.22
C GLN A 242 -4.55 -19.12 -1.47
N VAL A 243 -4.63 -17.80 -1.66
CA VAL A 243 -4.01 -17.12 -2.79
C VAL A 243 -2.50 -17.20 -2.66
N SER A 244 -1.82 -17.68 -3.71
CA SER A 244 -0.36 -17.73 -3.75
C SER A 244 0.24 -16.40 -4.20
N ASP A 245 1.50 -16.17 -3.85
CA ASP A 245 2.19 -14.90 -4.12
C ASP A 245 2.32 -14.59 -5.61
N TYR A 246 2.59 -15.60 -6.45
CA TYR A 246 2.67 -15.40 -7.90
C TYR A 246 1.32 -15.05 -8.53
N GLU A 247 0.20 -15.55 -7.98
CA GLU A 247 -1.15 -15.20 -8.44
C GLU A 247 -1.46 -13.74 -8.16
N ILE A 248 -1.12 -13.24 -6.96
CA ILE A 248 -1.29 -11.84 -6.57
C ILE A 248 -0.53 -10.93 -7.52
N LEU A 249 0.75 -11.24 -7.76
CA LEU A 249 1.61 -10.46 -8.66
C LEU A 249 1.14 -10.51 -10.11
N ALA A 250 0.68 -11.66 -10.59
CA ALA A 250 0.13 -11.81 -11.93
C ALA A 250 -1.13 -10.95 -12.12
N ILE A 251 -2.04 -10.97 -11.14
CA ILE A 251 -3.26 -10.15 -11.14
C ILE A 251 -2.90 -8.66 -11.15
N LYS A 252 -2.01 -8.22 -10.25
CA LYS A 252 -1.60 -6.81 -10.15
C LYS A 252 -0.89 -6.31 -11.42
N ARG A 253 -0.06 -7.15 -12.06
CA ARG A 253 0.53 -6.84 -13.35
C ARG A 253 -0.54 -6.71 -14.45
N GLY A 254 -1.54 -7.59 -14.44
CA GLY A 254 -2.67 -7.50 -15.37
C GLY A 254 -3.49 -6.22 -15.17
N GLU A 255 -3.65 -5.72 -13.94
CA GLU A 255 -4.27 -4.43 -13.65
C GLU A 255 -3.45 -3.26 -14.19
N GLN A 256 -2.13 -3.26 -13.98
CA GLN A 256 -1.22 -2.24 -14.52
C GLN A 256 -1.26 -2.17 -16.05
N ASN A 257 -1.41 -3.33 -16.70
CA ASN A 257 -1.57 -3.41 -18.16
C ASN A 257 -3.00 -3.05 -18.61
N GLY A 258 -3.90 -2.71 -17.69
CA GLY A 258 -5.29 -2.37 -17.97
C GLY A 258 -6.15 -3.55 -18.42
N ILE A 259 -5.74 -4.79 -18.15
CA ILE A 259 -6.41 -6.02 -18.59
C ILE A 259 -7.34 -6.60 -17.53
N LEU A 260 -6.91 -6.54 -16.26
CA LEU A 260 -7.66 -7.06 -15.12
C LEU A 260 -8.21 -5.95 -14.25
N PHE A 261 -9.21 -6.30 -13.46
CA PHE A 261 -9.69 -5.55 -12.30
C PHE A 261 -9.84 -6.53 -11.15
N SER A 262 -9.24 -6.24 -10.00
CA SER A 262 -9.34 -7.06 -8.81
C SER A 262 -9.94 -6.32 -7.63
N LYS A 263 -10.66 -7.06 -6.78
CA LYS A 263 -11.17 -6.55 -5.50
C LYS A 263 -11.19 -7.65 -4.45
N ILE A 264 -11.25 -7.25 -3.18
CA ILE A 264 -11.57 -8.16 -2.09
C ILE A 264 -13.10 -8.22 -1.96
N GLU A 265 -13.65 -9.41 -2.11
CA GLU A 265 -15.02 -9.73 -1.76
C GLU A 265 -15.07 -10.16 -0.30
N ILE A 266 -16.00 -9.57 0.45
CA ILE A 266 -16.24 -9.90 1.87
C ILE A 266 -17.62 -10.53 1.94
N ASP A 267 -17.72 -11.69 2.59
CA ASP A 267 -18.99 -12.38 2.77
C ASP A 267 -20.00 -11.55 3.58
N LYS A 268 -21.29 -11.77 3.29
CA LYS A 268 -22.43 -11.07 3.92
C LYS A 268 -22.44 -11.20 5.44
N GLY A 269 -21.88 -12.27 6.01
CA GLY A 269 -21.77 -12.46 7.45
C GLY A 269 -21.00 -11.34 8.17
N MET A 270 -20.10 -10.63 7.47
CA MET A 270 -19.37 -9.50 8.07
C MET A 270 -20.29 -8.33 8.44
N SER A 271 -21.28 -8.02 7.61
CA SER A 271 -22.26 -6.97 7.89
C SER A 271 -23.03 -7.25 9.18
N LYS A 272 -23.47 -8.51 9.36
CA LYS A 272 -24.15 -8.97 10.57
C LYS A 272 -23.26 -8.81 11.81
N LYS A 273 -22.01 -9.27 11.75
CA LYS A 273 -21.04 -9.10 12.85
C LYS A 273 -20.82 -7.64 13.19
N PHE A 274 -20.68 -6.77 12.19
CA PHE A 274 -20.53 -5.34 12.40
C PHE A 274 -21.77 -4.74 13.06
N TYR A 275 -22.98 -5.08 12.60
CA TYR A 275 -24.21 -4.56 13.19
C TYR A 275 -24.42 -5.03 14.63
N GLU A 276 -24.13 -6.30 14.94
CA GLU A 276 -24.17 -6.82 16.32
C GLU A 276 -23.16 -6.10 17.22
N PHE A 277 -21.93 -5.94 16.74
CA PHE A 277 -20.90 -5.13 17.41
C PHE A 277 -21.39 -3.69 17.66
N ALA A 278 -21.90 -3.03 16.63
CA ALA A 278 -22.26 -1.62 16.72
C ALA A 278 -23.51 -1.41 17.59
N ARG A 279 -24.53 -2.29 17.52
CA ARG A 279 -25.70 -2.22 18.41
C ARG A 279 -25.32 -2.45 19.87
N LYS A 280 -24.44 -3.41 20.16
CA LYS A 280 -23.94 -3.65 21.51
C LYS A 280 -23.21 -2.42 22.09
N ASN A 281 -22.37 -1.78 21.29
CA ASN A 281 -21.49 -0.70 21.77
C ASN A 281 -22.11 0.71 21.69
N PHE A 282 -23.05 0.94 20.77
CA PHE A 282 -23.61 2.28 20.50
C PHE A 282 -25.13 2.36 20.59
N GLY A 283 -25.86 1.25 20.50
CA GLY A 283 -27.32 1.25 20.43
C GLY A 283 -28.01 1.86 21.65
N HIS A 284 -27.45 1.66 22.85
CA HIS A 284 -27.98 2.23 24.10
C HIS A 284 -27.95 3.77 24.15
N ARG A 285 -27.26 4.42 23.20
CA ARG A 285 -27.09 5.88 23.16
C ARG A 285 -28.15 6.60 22.36
N PHE A 286 -29.01 5.89 21.62
CA PHE A 286 -29.97 6.51 20.73
C PHE A 286 -31.37 6.48 21.33
N HIS A 287 -32.04 7.64 21.31
CA HIS A 287 -33.45 7.73 21.65
C HIS A 287 -34.30 6.97 20.63
N ILE A 288 -35.42 6.36 21.04
CA ILE A 288 -36.28 5.54 20.16
C ILE A 288 -36.80 6.30 18.93
N LYS A 289 -36.97 7.62 19.04
CA LYS A 289 -37.38 8.51 17.94
C LYS A 289 -36.33 8.67 16.84
N HIS A 290 -35.08 8.31 17.10
CA HIS A 290 -33.95 8.44 16.16
C HIS A 290 -33.42 7.08 15.70
N ASN A 291 -34.24 6.02 15.82
CA ASN A 291 -33.83 4.68 15.43
C ASN A 291 -33.53 4.55 13.93
N ASP A 292 -34.24 5.31 13.09
CA ASP A 292 -33.97 5.42 11.66
C ASP A 292 -32.62 6.07 11.37
N ILE A 293 -32.27 7.15 12.07
CA ILE A 293 -30.94 7.79 12.02
C ILE A 293 -29.86 6.81 12.45
N PHE A 294 -30.12 6.03 13.50
CA PHE A 294 -29.18 5.03 13.99
C PHE A 294 -28.92 3.94 12.95
N GLU A 295 -29.96 3.31 12.40
CA GLU A 295 -29.83 2.22 11.41
C GLU A 295 -29.17 2.69 10.10
N GLU A 296 -29.49 3.89 9.62
CA GLU A 296 -28.80 4.49 8.47
C GLU A 296 -27.33 4.81 8.79
N THR A 297 -27.03 5.27 10.00
CA THR A 297 -25.66 5.49 10.47
C THR A 297 -24.88 4.17 10.49
N LEU A 298 -25.46 3.08 10.99
CA LEU A 298 -24.81 1.78 11.02
C LEU A 298 -24.50 1.28 9.61
N THR A 299 -25.44 1.45 8.68
CA THR A 299 -25.25 1.09 7.26
C THR A 299 -24.10 1.87 6.65
N MET A 300 -24.03 3.18 6.94
CA MET A 300 -22.93 4.03 6.49
C MET A 300 -21.59 3.62 7.12
N CYS A 301 -21.54 3.39 8.43
CA CYS A 301 -20.34 2.94 9.14
C CYS A 301 -19.82 1.62 8.57
N TYR A 302 -20.73 0.67 8.29
CA TYR A 302 -20.36 -0.61 7.71
C TYR A 302 -19.76 -0.44 6.32
N LYS A 303 -20.35 0.39 5.45
CA LYS A 303 -19.80 0.68 4.11
C LYS A 303 -18.36 1.17 4.16
N TYR A 304 -18.05 2.10 5.07
CA TYR A 304 -16.68 2.62 5.24
C TYR A 304 -15.75 1.59 5.88
N SER A 305 -16.24 0.84 6.87
CA SER A 305 -15.48 -0.24 7.52
C SER A 305 -15.11 -1.32 6.50
N GLU A 306 -16.07 -1.74 5.67
CA GLU A 306 -15.91 -2.74 4.63
C GLU A 306 -14.86 -2.31 3.61
N GLU A 307 -14.92 -1.07 3.12
CA GLU A 307 -13.92 -0.54 2.18
C GLU A 307 -12.50 -0.49 2.78
N THR A 308 -12.41 -0.10 4.07
CA THR A 308 -11.14 -0.07 4.81
C THR A 308 -10.56 -1.47 4.98
N ILE A 309 -11.41 -2.47 5.27
CA ILE A 309 -11.03 -3.87 5.38
C ILE A 309 -10.54 -4.39 4.03
N ARG A 310 -11.29 -4.17 2.93
CA ARG A 310 -10.89 -4.57 1.57
C ARG A 310 -9.50 -4.05 1.20
N SER A 311 -9.29 -2.75 1.41
CA SER A 311 -8.02 -2.08 1.10
C SER A 311 -6.88 -2.63 1.95
N SER A 312 -7.12 -2.86 3.24
CA SER A 312 -6.11 -3.38 4.16
C SER A 312 -5.71 -4.81 3.82
N VAL A 313 -6.69 -5.69 3.53
CA VAL A 313 -6.43 -7.07 3.12
C VAL A 313 -5.65 -7.13 1.81
N MET A 314 -6.04 -6.33 0.81
CA MET A 314 -5.31 -6.26 -0.46
C MET A 314 -3.85 -5.81 -0.26
N ARG A 315 -3.62 -4.82 0.61
CA ARG A 315 -2.27 -4.35 0.95
C ARG A 315 -1.44 -5.45 1.61
N ILE A 316 -2.01 -6.18 2.56
CA ILE A 316 -1.33 -7.31 3.24
C ILE A 316 -0.92 -8.38 2.23
N LEU A 317 -1.84 -8.79 1.34
CA LEU A 317 -1.55 -9.78 0.30
C LEU A 317 -0.44 -9.31 -0.64
N LEU A 318 -0.51 -8.05 -1.08
CA LEU A 318 0.48 -7.48 -2.00
C LEU A 318 1.87 -7.37 -1.38
N ASP A 319 1.96 -6.85 -0.16
CA ASP A 319 3.23 -6.70 0.56
C ASP A 319 3.88 -8.07 0.80
N ARG A 320 3.11 -9.08 1.23
CA ARG A 320 3.58 -10.47 1.35
C ARG A 320 4.16 -10.99 0.03
N ALA A 321 3.40 -10.84 -1.05
CA ALA A 321 3.80 -11.36 -2.36
C ALA A 321 5.04 -10.66 -2.93
N GLN A 322 5.13 -9.34 -2.76
CA GLN A 322 6.29 -8.55 -3.18
C GLN A 322 7.55 -8.94 -2.41
N ARG A 323 7.47 -9.06 -1.08
CA ARG A 323 8.60 -9.51 -0.25
C ARG A 323 9.09 -10.88 -0.68
N LYS A 324 8.19 -11.86 -0.84
CA LYS A 324 8.56 -13.21 -1.25
C LYS A 324 9.20 -13.25 -2.64
N SER A 325 8.71 -12.43 -3.56
CA SER A 325 9.30 -12.32 -4.89
C SER A 325 10.71 -11.73 -4.85
N VAL A 326 10.93 -10.67 -4.07
CA VAL A 326 12.25 -10.05 -3.92
C VAL A 326 13.24 -11.02 -3.30
N GLU A 327 12.84 -11.74 -2.25
CA GLU A 327 13.66 -12.77 -1.60
C GLU A 327 14.08 -13.86 -2.60
N CYS A 328 13.13 -14.35 -3.41
CA CYS A 328 13.41 -15.36 -4.44
C CYS A 328 14.40 -14.84 -5.50
N PHE A 329 14.22 -13.60 -5.99
CA PHE A 329 15.13 -12.99 -6.96
C PHE A 329 16.52 -12.75 -6.37
N ALA A 330 16.60 -12.24 -5.14
CA ALA A 330 17.86 -12.01 -4.45
C ALA A 330 18.63 -13.31 -4.25
N ARG A 331 17.95 -14.38 -3.84
CA ARG A 331 18.55 -15.71 -3.70
C ARG A 331 19.05 -16.26 -5.04
N ASN A 332 18.24 -16.18 -6.10
CA ASN A 332 18.63 -16.68 -7.42
C ASN A 332 19.82 -15.89 -7.98
N LEU A 333 19.82 -14.56 -7.83
CA LEU A 333 20.93 -13.71 -8.25
C LEU A 333 22.20 -14.02 -7.46
N ARG A 334 22.10 -14.22 -6.14
CA ARG A 334 23.24 -14.62 -5.31
C ARG A 334 23.84 -15.94 -5.77
N HIS A 335 23.02 -16.95 -6.05
CA HIS A 335 23.51 -18.22 -6.60
C HIS A 335 24.22 -18.04 -7.94
N LEU A 336 23.65 -17.24 -8.85
CA LEU A 336 24.27 -16.95 -10.14
C LEU A 336 25.63 -16.27 -9.97
N LEU A 337 25.73 -15.25 -9.13
CA LEU A 337 26.96 -14.50 -8.86
C LEU A 337 28.04 -15.33 -8.15
N LEU A 338 27.64 -16.32 -7.35
CA LEU A 338 28.56 -17.22 -6.63
C LEU A 338 28.85 -18.51 -7.40
N THR A 339 28.41 -18.61 -8.66
CA THR A 339 28.74 -19.75 -9.52
C THR A 339 30.26 -19.80 -9.70
N PRO A 340 30.92 -20.93 -9.40
CA PRO A 340 32.36 -21.06 -9.59
C PRO A 340 32.74 -20.70 -11.03
N PRO A 341 33.73 -19.82 -11.25
CA PRO A 341 34.14 -19.45 -12.59
C PRO A 341 34.84 -20.63 -13.28
N LEU A 342 34.56 -20.81 -14.57
CA LEU A 342 35.37 -21.67 -15.43
C LEU A 342 36.72 -20.98 -15.67
N LYS A 343 37.83 -21.69 -15.45
CA LYS A 343 39.19 -21.15 -15.56
C LYS A 343 39.98 -21.93 -16.61
N ASN A 344 40.81 -21.22 -17.37
CA ASN A 344 41.81 -21.79 -18.29
C ASN A 344 41.22 -22.77 -19.31
N VAL A 345 40.04 -22.45 -19.86
CA VAL A 345 39.40 -23.23 -20.93
C VAL A 345 38.84 -22.28 -21.98
N PRO A 346 38.99 -22.57 -23.28
CA PRO A 346 38.33 -21.79 -24.32
C PRO A 346 36.81 -22.05 -24.27
N ILE A 347 36.02 -21.01 -24.52
CA ILE A 347 34.56 -21.04 -24.39
C ILE A 347 33.91 -20.74 -25.74
N ALA A 348 32.96 -21.58 -26.15
CA ALA A 348 32.02 -21.26 -27.22
C ALA A 348 30.68 -20.83 -26.61
N ALA A 349 30.46 -19.52 -26.48
CA ALA A 349 29.23 -18.95 -25.94
C ALA A 349 28.16 -18.87 -27.05
N ILE A 350 27.00 -19.49 -26.82
CA ILE A 350 25.89 -19.48 -27.77
C ILE A 350 24.72 -18.73 -27.13
N ASP A 351 24.28 -17.65 -27.78
CA ASP A 351 23.02 -16.96 -27.46
C ASP A 351 21.93 -17.45 -28.43
N PRO A 352 21.03 -18.34 -27.99
CA PRO A 352 20.04 -18.94 -28.87
C PRO A 352 19.01 -17.90 -29.35
N GLY A 353 18.70 -17.92 -30.65
CA GLY A 353 17.66 -17.08 -31.22
C GLY A 353 17.00 -17.75 -32.42
N TYR A 354 15.69 -17.55 -32.57
CA TYR A 354 14.92 -18.09 -33.69
C TYR A 354 14.98 -17.14 -34.90
N ALA A 355 14.11 -16.12 -34.95
CA ALA A 355 13.99 -15.21 -36.10
C ALA A 355 15.31 -14.48 -36.44
N ASN A 356 16.10 -14.17 -35.41
CA ASN A 356 17.38 -13.47 -35.55
C ASN A 356 18.59 -14.41 -35.50
N GLY A 357 18.42 -15.72 -35.67
CA GLY A 357 19.47 -16.73 -35.57
C GLY A 357 20.16 -16.83 -34.21
N CYS A 358 20.99 -17.86 -34.06
CA CYS A 358 21.87 -18.08 -32.92
C CYS A 358 23.14 -17.25 -33.09
N LYS A 359 23.57 -16.52 -32.05
CA LYS A 359 24.85 -15.82 -32.04
C LYS A 359 25.87 -16.70 -31.35
N VAL A 360 27.10 -16.67 -31.83
CA VAL A 360 28.22 -17.39 -31.24
C VAL A 360 29.36 -16.44 -30.97
N ALA A 361 30.04 -16.62 -29.84
CA ALA A 361 31.33 -16.03 -29.56
C ALA A 361 32.31 -17.15 -29.16
N LEU A 362 33.48 -17.18 -29.80
CA LEU A 362 34.61 -18.00 -29.36
C LEU A 362 35.50 -17.13 -28.48
N ILE A 363 35.76 -17.59 -27.27
CA ILE A 363 36.49 -16.86 -26.23
C ILE A 363 37.71 -17.72 -25.85
N SER A 364 38.88 -17.11 -25.79
CA SER A 364 40.11 -17.76 -25.35
C SER A 364 40.07 -18.11 -23.86
N GLU A 365 41.06 -18.86 -23.40
CA GLU A 365 41.28 -19.17 -21.98
C GLU A 365 41.50 -17.91 -21.11
N SER A 366 42.02 -16.82 -21.71
CA SER A 366 42.25 -15.52 -21.05
C SER A 366 41.01 -14.62 -21.02
N GLY A 367 39.91 -15.02 -21.69
CA GLY A 367 38.70 -14.21 -21.82
C GLY A 367 38.66 -13.30 -23.05
N ASP A 368 39.66 -13.39 -23.94
CA ASP A 368 39.69 -12.60 -25.17
C ASP A 368 38.71 -13.15 -26.20
N VAL A 369 37.98 -12.26 -26.88
CA VAL A 369 37.07 -12.66 -27.95
C VAL A 369 37.88 -12.95 -29.21
N LEU A 370 37.93 -14.22 -29.60
CA LEU A 370 38.65 -14.69 -30.79
C LEU A 370 37.80 -14.57 -32.06
N PHE A 371 36.49 -14.78 -31.93
CA PHE A 371 35.55 -14.73 -33.05
C PHE A 371 34.14 -14.45 -32.55
N THR A 372 33.36 -13.72 -33.36
CA THR A 372 31.91 -13.61 -33.20
C THR A 372 31.23 -13.92 -34.52
N GLY A 373 30.10 -14.61 -34.47
CA GLY A 373 29.33 -14.93 -35.64
C GLY A 373 27.85 -15.10 -35.34
N LYS A 374 27.09 -15.29 -36.41
CA LYS A 374 25.69 -15.65 -36.34
C LYS A 374 25.46 -16.84 -37.26
N PHE A 375 24.77 -17.85 -36.77
CA PHE A 375 24.36 -19.00 -37.55
C PHE A 375 22.87 -19.24 -37.37
N GLN A 376 22.24 -19.79 -38.39
CA GLN A 376 20.84 -20.17 -38.34
C GLN A 376 20.82 -21.69 -38.25
N LEU A 377 20.22 -22.22 -37.18
CA LEU A 377 19.83 -23.62 -37.18
C LEU A 377 18.76 -23.74 -38.26
N ASN A 378 19.04 -24.51 -39.32
CA ASN A 378 18.12 -24.70 -40.43
C ASN A 378 16.78 -25.30 -39.92
N GLY A 379 15.85 -24.44 -39.52
CA GLY A 379 14.44 -24.78 -39.32
C GLY A 379 13.68 -24.92 -40.65
N ASP A 380 14.33 -24.62 -41.77
CA ASP A 380 13.68 -24.49 -43.08
C ASP A 380 13.74 -25.75 -43.96
N ARG A 381 13.86 -26.94 -43.36
CA ARG A 381 13.41 -28.17 -44.04
C ARG A 381 11.96 -28.56 -43.73
N ILE A 382 11.26 -27.84 -42.86
CA ILE A 382 9.85 -28.16 -42.51
C ILE A 382 8.84 -27.17 -43.13
N GLN A 383 9.20 -25.92 -43.45
CA GLN A 383 8.25 -24.98 -44.07
C GLN A 383 8.23 -24.99 -45.61
N GLN A 384 9.26 -25.51 -46.29
CA GLN A 384 9.25 -25.58 -47.77
C GLN A 384 8.45 -26.77 -48.36
N LYS A 385 7.88 -27.66 -47.54
CA LYS A 385 6.98 -28.74 -48.02
C LYS A 385 5.49 -28.46 -47.85
N GLN A 386 5.09 -27.39 -47.15
CA GLN A 386 3.66 -27.05 -46.97
C GLN A 386 3.11 -26.03 -47.97
N HIS A 387 3.92 -25.48 -48.88
CA HIS A 387 3.45 -24.61 -49.96
C HIS A 387 3.36 -25.29 -51.35
N HIS A 388 3.61 -26.60 -51.44
CA HIS A 388 3.46 -27.39 -52.66
C HIS A 388 2.67 -28.70 -52.46
N ALA A 389 1.69 -28.70 -51.56
CA ALA A 389 0.63 -29.72 -51.56
C ALA A 389 -0.65 -29.14 -50.93
N PHE A 390 -1.59 -28.81 -51.83
CA PHE A 390 -2.99 -28.38 -51.65
C PHE A 390 -3.25 -26.92 -51.29
#